data_AF-A0A416VP95-F1
#
_entry.id   AF-A0A416VP95-F1
#
_cell.length_a   1.000
_cell.length_b   1.000
_cell.length_c   1.000
_cell.angle_alpha   90.00
_cell.angle_beta   90.00
_cell.angle_gamma   90.00
#
_symmetry.space_group_name_H-M   'P 1'
#
loop_
_entity.id
_entity.type
_entity.pdbx_description
1 polymer ?
#
loop_
_entity_poly.entity_id
_entity_poly.type
_entity_poly.pdbx_seq_one_letter_code
_entity_poly.pdbx_strand_id
1 'polypeptide(L)'
;KGSKSRGFSNHNGFVFLLDFGYSYLKEQTDIVNIVCGGIYNYIEPENLEPNVFHKYNNYIPSFTCDVYRIGVLLYYLFWERFPFDGYTWKGFCANVKNIEPQFDPFTKNGEQIPDKYINLIKICLSKNSCSRPESAIMMDKMINCL
;
A
#
# COMPACT_ATOMS: atom_id res chain seq x y z
N LYS A 1 -8.25 26.10 10.45
CA LYS A 1 -9.05 24.85 10.67
C LYS A 1 -8.13 23.68 10.38
N GLY A 2 -7.61 23.02 11.42
CA GLY A 2 -6.66 21.92 11.30
C GLY A 2 -7.37 20.58 11.08
N SER A 3 -6.96 19.82 10.08
CA SER A 3 -7.38 18.43 9.89
C SER A 3 -6.41 17.51 10.63
N LYS A 4 -6.93 16.92 11.70
CA LYS A 4 -6.29 15.92 12.55
C LYS A 4 -6.10 14.59 11.80
N SER A 5 -4.86 14.11 11.82
CA SER A 5 -4.49 12.70 11.71
C SER A 5 -5.38 11.82 12.60
N ARG A 6 -5.95 10.73 12.07
CA ARG A 6 -6.73 9.78 12.86
C ARG A 6 -6.39 8.33 12.51
N GLY A 7 -5.22 7.89 12.99
CA GLY A 7 -5.03 6.53 13.48
C GLY A 7 -4.88 6.64 15.00
N PHE A 8 -5.73 5.97 15.78
CA PHE A 8 -5.63 5.95 17.24
C PHE A 8 -4.92 4.66 17.68
N SER A 9 -3.79 4.78 18.37
CA SER A 9 -3.16 3.69 19.13
C SER A 9 -3.78 3.61 20.52
N ASN A 10 -4.11 2.41 20.99
CA ASN A 10 -4.45 2.18 22.40
C ASN A 10 -3.14 2.01 23.22
N HIS A 11 -3.18 2.30 24.52
CA HIS A 11 -2.07 2.22 25.47
C HIS A 11 -1.41 0.83 25.62
N ASN A 12 -1.92 -0.19 24.92
CA ASN A 12 -1.44 -1.58 24.93
C ASN A 12 -0.64 -1.98 23.68
N GLY A 13 -0.30 -1.03 22.78
CA GLY A 13 0.50 -1.31 21.59
C GLY A 13 -0.26 -1.93 20.41
N PHE A 14 -1.59 -2.05 20.50
CA PHE A 14 -2.44 -2.50 19.39
C PHE A 14 -2.86 -1.33 18.49
N VAL A 15 -2.77 -1.53 17.18
CA VAL A 15 -3.23 -0.61 16.14
C VAL A 15 -4.44 -1.23 15.45
N PHE A 16 -5.53 -0.46 15.36
CA PHE A 16 -6.74 -0.87 14.66
C PHE A 16 -6.85 -0.13 13.33
N LEU A 17 -7.12 -0.86 12.25
CA LEU A 17 -7.49 -0.25 10.98
C LEU A 17 -8.93 0.26 11.10
N LEU A 18 -9.14 1.52 10.74
CA LEU A 18 -10.44 2.19 10.75
C LEU A 18 -10.70 2.75 9.34
N ASP A 19 -11.95 3.13 9.09
CA ASP A 19 -12.40 3.75 7.84
C ASP A 19 -12.47 2.81 6.62
N PHE A 20 -13.40 1.88 6.69
CA PHE A 20 -13.77 0.99 5.58
C PHE A 20 -14.78 1.64 4.61
N GLY A 21 -14.86 2.97 4.55
CA GLY A 21 -15.82 3.70 3.70
C GLY A 21 -15.66 3.45 2.19
N TYR A 22 -14.52 2.89 1.78
CA TYR A 22 -14.21 2.47 0.42
C TYR A 22 -14.06 0.95 0.25
N SER A 23 -14.41 0.16 1.26
CA SER A 23 -14.37 -1.30 1.17
C SER A 23 -15.48 -1.84 0.27
N TYR A 24 -15.18 -2.92 -0.43
CA TYR A 24 -16.12 -3.62 -1.30
C TYR A 24 -16.34 -5.05 -0.81
N LEU A 25 -17.54 -5.57 -0.99
CA LEU A 25 -17.84 -6.99 -0.76
C LEU A 25 -17.58 -7.75 -2.06
N LYS A 26 -16.73 -8.77 -2.01
CA LYS A 26 -16.29 -9.55 -3.18
C LYS A 26 -17.43 -10.25 -3.94
N GLU A 27 -18.60 -10.43 -3.32
CA GLU A 27 -19.77 -11.09 -3.91
C GLU A 27 -20.57 -10.21 -4.88
N GLN A 28 -20.28 -8.90 -4.97
CA GLN A 28 -20.89 -8.01 -5.97
C GLN A 28 -20.03 -7.99 -7.24
N THR A 29 -20.55 -8.57 -8.31
CA THR A 29 -19.94 -8.68 -9.65
C THR A 29 -19.90 -7.36 -10.44
N ASP A 30 -20.22 -6.24 -9.81
CA ASP A 30 -20.33 -4.97 -10.49
C ASP A 30 -18.95 -4.32 -10.62
N ILE A 31 -18.68 -3.76 -11.80
CA ILE A 31 -17.58 -2.83 -12.03
C ILE A 31 -17.76 -1.70 -11.01
N VAL A 32 -16.96 -1.73 -9.94
CA VAL A 32 -17.06 -0.73 -8.89
C VAL A 32 -16.45 0.55 -9.43
N ASN A 33 -17.28 1.57 -9.63
CA ASN A 33 -16.83 2.95 -9.79
C ASN A 33 -16.23 3.40 -8.47
N ILE A 34 -14.97 3.02 -8.20
CA ILE A 34 -14.26 3.51 -7.03
C ILE A 34 -14.00 4.98 -7.26
N VAL A 35 -14.76 5.80 -6.54
CA VAL A 35 -14.46 7.22 -6.39
C VAL A 35 -13.09 7.30 -5.73
N CYS A 36 -12.05 7.59 -6.52
CA CYS A 36 -10.72 7.93 -6.03
C CYS A 36 -10.78 9.28 -5.29
N GLY A 37 -11.34 9.28 -4.09
CA GLY A 37 -11.21 10.33 -3.08
C GLY A 37 -10.08 10.04 -2.09
N GLY A 38 -9.38 8.92 -2.25
CA GLY A 38 -8.25 8.50 -1.40
C GLY A 38 -6.91 9.12 -1.80
N ILE A 39 -5.89 8.88 -0.96
CA ILE A 39 -4.51 9.30 -1.21
C ILE A 39 -3.91 8.42 -2.33
N TYR A 40 -3.59 9.00 -3.48
CA TYR A 40 -3.15 8.28 -4.69
C TYR A 40 -1.87 7.45 -4.51
N ASN A 41 -1.04 7.75 -3.50
CA ASN A 41 0.19 7.02 -3.18
C ASN A 41 -0.05 5.53 -2.84
N TYR A 42 -1.29 5.16 -2.51
CA TYR A 42 -1.66 3.79 -2.16
C TYR A 42 -2.16 2.96 -3.35
N ILE A 43 -2.35 3.57 -4.53
CA ILE A 43 -2.87 2.84 -5.70
C ILE A 43 -1.78 1.93 -6.26
N GLU A 44 -2.12 0.66 -6.41
CA GLU A 44 -1.30 -0.41 -6.95
C GLU A 44 -1.02 -0.29 -8.46
N PRO A 45 0.14 -0.78 -8.96
CA PRO A 45 0.57 -0.63 -10.35
C PRO A 45 -0.44 -1.08 -11.41
N GLU A 46 -1.14 -2.19 -11.17
CA GLU A 46 -2.11 -2.79 -12.09
C GLU A 46 -3.38 -1.95 -12.28
N ASN A 47 -3.73 -1.11 -11.31
CA ASN A 47 -4.92 -0.24 -11.35
C ASN A 47 -4.56 1.24 -11.60
N LEU A 48 -3.28 1.56 -11.84
CA LEU A 48 -2.83 2.91 -12.19
C LEU A 48 -2.96 3.20 -13.70
N GLU A 49 -3.72 4.24 -14.03
CA GLU A 49 -3.90 4.74 -15.40
C GLU A 49 -3.17 6.09 -15.61
N PRO A 50 -2.11 6.15 -16.45
CA PRO A 50 -1.41 7.40 -16.74
C PRO A 50 -2.29 8.44 -17.44
N ASN A 51 -3.31 8.02 -18.18
CA ASN A 51 -4.24 8.93 -18.82
C ASN A 51 -5.36 9.34 -17.85
N VAL A 52 -5.24 10.54 -17.28
CA VAL A 52 -6.21 11.12 -16.33
C VAL A 52 -7.64 11.25 -16.88
N PHE A 53 -7.81 11.23 -18.21
CA PHE A 53 -9.13 11.32 -18.88
C PHE A 53 -9.75 9.94 -19.10
N HIS A 54 -8.97 8.86 -19.05
CA HIS A 54 -9.46 7.48 -19.02
C HIS A 54 -9.75 7.09 -17.57
N LYS A 55 -10.74 7.74 -16.96
CA LYS A 55 -11.18 7.35 -15.62
C LYS A 55 -11.89 5.99 -15.67
N TYR A 56 -11.15 4.97 -15.27
CA TYR A 56 -11.58 3.77 -14.55
C TYR A 56 -12.83 3.05 -15.05
N ASN A 57 -12.70 2.31 -16.16
CA ASN A 57 -13.70 1.28 -16.50
C ASN A 57 -13.29 -0.14 -16.05
N ASN A 58 -12.05 -0.34 -15.57
CA ASN A 58 -11.49 -1.68 -15.34
C ASN A 58 -10.72 -1.79 -14.01
N TYR A 59 -11.14 -1.08 -12.95
CA TYR A 59 -10.55 -1.34 -11.63
C TYR A 59 -10.90 -2.78 -11.23
N ILE A 60 -9.89 -3.60 -10.94
CA ILE A 60 -10.08 -4.99 -10.51
C ILE A 60 -9.68 -5.07 -9.05
N PRO A 61 -10.65 -5.08 -8.13
CA PRO A 61 -10.37 -5.25 -6.72
C PRO A 61 -9.82 -6.66 -6.43
N SER A 62 -8.74 -6.76 -5.65
CA SER A 62 -8.24 -8.05 -5.17
C SER A 62 -7.58 -7.92 -3.78
N PHE A 63 -7.45 -9.05 -3.08
CA PHE A 63 -6.68 -9.10 -1.84
C PHE A 63 -5.23 -8.61 -2.04
N THR A 64 -4.63 -8.92 -3.20
CA THR A 64 -3.26 -8.49 -3.52
C THR A 64 -3.14 -6.97 -3.74
N CYS A 65 -4.24 -6.26 -4.03
CA CYS A 65 -4.28 -4.79 -4.00
C CYS A 65 -4.15 -4.28 -2.56
N ASP A 66 -4.88 -4.88 -1.61
CA ASP A 66 -4.81 -4.49 -0.19
C ASP A 66 -3.43 -4.81 0.40
N VAL A 67 -2.82 -5.92 0.00
CA VAL A 67 -1.44 -6.26 0.39
C VAL A 67 -0.44 -5.20 -0.08
N TYR A 68 -0.60 -4.67 -1.29
CA TYR A 68 0.23 -3.55 -1.77
C TYR A 68 0.03 -2.29 -0.91
N ARG A 69 -1.21 -1.94 -0.60
CA ARG A 69 -1.56 -0.79 0.24
C ARG A 69 -0.99 -0.90 1.64
N ILE A 70 -1.03 -2.10 2.22
CA ILE A 70 -0.36 -2.41 3.49
C ILE A 70 1.16 -2.23 3.35
N GLY A 71 1.76 -2.68 2.25
CA GLY A 71 3.18 -2.42 1.95
C GLY A 71 3.53 -0.93 1.93
N VAL A 72 2.71 -0.11 1.26
CA VAL A 72 2.89 1.36 1.23
C VAL A 72 2.76 1.96 2.63
N LEU A 73 1.77 1.51 3.41
CA LEU A 73 1.56 1.97 4.79
C LEU A 73 2.75 1.63 5.69
N LEU A 74 3.20 0.37 5.68
CA LEU A 74 4.33 -0.10 6.47
C LEU A 74 5.60 0.66 6.08
N TYR A 75 5.82 0.89 4.78
CA TYR A 75 6.92 1.71 4.30
C TYR A 75 6.87 3.12 4.90
N TYR A 76 5.71 3.76 4.84
CA TYR A 76 5.53 5.08 5.42
C TYR A 76 5.77 5.11 6.94
N LEU A 77 5.39 4.06 7.67
CA LEU A 77 5.62 3.98 9.12
C LEU A 77 7.11 3.88 9.49
N PHE A 78 7.92 3.15 8.72
CA PHE A 78 9.35 3.01 9.01
C PHE A 78 10.21 4.20 8.54
N TRP A 79 9.90 4.75 7.36
CA TRP A 79 10.73 5.75 6.70
C TRP A 79 10.13 7.16 6.66
N GLU A 80 8.89 7.35 7.13
CA GLU A 80 8.14 8.63 7.12
C GLU A 80 8.10 9.33 5.74
N ARG A 81 8.19 8.54 4.67
CA ARG A 81 8.09 8.96 3.27
C ARG A 81 7.38 7.88 2.47
N PHE A 82 6.78 8.25 1.34
CA PHE A 82 6.18 7.26 0.44
C PHE A 82 7.26 6.53 -0.38
N PRO A 83 7.01 5.27 -0.78
CA PRO A 83 7.97 4.51 -1.58
C PRO A 83 8.16 5.08 -2.99
N PHE A 84 7.17 5.81 -3.49
CA PHE A 84 7.18 6.44 -4.81
C PHE A 84 6.63 7.87 -4.73
N ASP A 85 7.25 8.76 -5.49
CA ASP A 85 6.79 10.11 -5.76
C ASP A 85 6.88 10.42 -7.26
N GLY A 86 6.50 11.62 -7.67
CA GLY A 86 6.71 12.09 -9.03
C GLY A 86 6.22 13.52 -9.23
N TYR A 87 6.98 14.31 -9.99
CA TYR A 87 6.64 15.72 -10.27
C TYR A 87 5.35 15.89 -11.09
N THR A 88 4.98 14.88 -11.87
CA THR A 88 3.77 14.84 -12.68
C THR A 88 3.04 13.53 -12.45
N TRP A 89 1.73 13.48 -12.71
CA TRP A 89 0.94 12.24 -12.63
C TRP A 89 1.55 11.12 -13.47
N LYS A 90 1.91 11.42 -14.73
CA LYS A 90 2.56 10.46 -15.62
C LYS A 90 3.90 9.97 -15.07
N GLY A 91 4.70 10.86 -14.48
CA GLY A 91 5.95 10.52 -13.82
C GLY A 91 5.74 9.62 -12.60
N PHE A 92 4.77 9.95 -11.74
CA PHE A 92 4.38 9.13 -10.60
C PHE A 92 3.94 7.73 -11.05
N CYS A 93 3.05 7.62 -12.05
CA CYS A 93 2.65 6.32 -12.60
C CYS A 93 3.84 5.52 -13.14
N ALA A 94 4.78 6.18 -13.83
CA ALA A 94 5.99 5.54 -14.33
C ALA A 94 6.88 5.04 -13.19
N ASN A 95 7.04 5.82 -12.12
CA ASN A 95 7.83 5.44 -10.95
C ASN A 95 7.21 4.25 -10.22
N VAL A 96 5.89 4.29 -9.98
CA VAL A 96 5.17 3.17 -9.36
C VAL A 96 5.28 1.90 -10.20
N LYS A 97 5.29 1.99 -11.54
CA LYS A 97 5.35 0.80 -12.42
C LYS A 97 6.76 0.25 -12.64
N ASN A 98 7.79 1.09 -12.65
CA ASN A 98 9.10 0.71 -13.19
C ASN A 98 10.28 0.89 -12.21
N ILE A 99 10.09 1.60 -11.09
CA ILE A 99 11.18 1.87 -10.15
C ILE A 99 10.99 1.04 -8.89
N GLU A 100 12.09 0.51 -8.38
CA GLU A 100 12.13 -0.16 -7.08
C GLU A 100 12.32 0.87 -5.95
N PRO A 101 11.56 0.78 -4.84
CA PRO A 101 11.72 1.68 -3.71
C PRO A 101 13.07 1.45 -3.02
N GLN A 102 13.57 2.52 -2.38
CA GLN A 102 14.78 2.44 -1.57
C GLN A 102 14.46 1.90 -0.18
N PHE A 103 15.31 1.03 0.34
CA PHE A 103 15.14 0.44 1.67
C PHE A 103 16.37 0.71 2.51
N ASP A 104 16.32 1.80 3.28
CA ASP A 104 17.36 2.10 4.25
C ASP A 104 17.22 1.11 5.42
N PRO A 105 18.31 0.49 5.91
CA PRO A 105 18.24 -0.48 7.01
C PRO A 105 17.92 0.16 8.36
N PHE A 106 17.73 1.48 8.40
CA PHE A 106 17.43 2.26 9.60
C PHE A 106 16.14 3.05 9.41
N THR A 107 15.41 3.25 10.51
CA THR A 107 14.31 4.22 10.57
C THR A 107 14.86 5.64 10.43
N LYS A 108 13.97 6.61 10.24
CA LYS A 108 14.34 8.03 10.24
C LYS A 108 15.06 8.47 11.53
N ASN A 109 14.77 7.81 12.65
CA ASN A 109 15.40 8.09 13.95
C ASN A 109 16.69 7.30 14.19
N GLY A 110 17.15 6.51 13.22
CA GLY A 110 18.41 5.75 13.29
C GLY A 110 18.29 4.37 13.92
N GLU A 111 17.08 3.86 14.16
CA GLU A 111 16.87 2.52 14.71
C GLU A 111 17.00 1.47 13.62
N GLN A 112 17.72 0.38 13.87
CA GLN A 112 17.84 -0.69 12.87
C GLN A 112 16.49 -1.39 12.66
N ILE A 113 16.08 -1.52 11.39
CA ILE A 113 14.88 -2.23 11.00
C ILE A 113 15.24 -3.71 10.79
N PRO A 114 14.61 -4.66 11.48
CA PRO A 114 14.86 -6.08 11.25
C PRO A 114 14.56 -6.49 9.80
N ASP A 115 15.47 -7.25 9.18
CA ASP A 115 15.41 -7.64 7.77
C ASP A 115 14.10 -8.32 7.37
N LYS A 116 13.47 -9.06 8.29
CA LYS A 116 12.17 -9.69 8.06
C LYS A 116 11.07 -8.69 7.68
N TYR A 117 11.09 -7.50 8.27
CA TYR A 117 10.12 -6.45 7.94
C TYR A 117 10.45 -5.81 6.60
N ILE A 118 11.74 -5.54 6.32
CA ILE A 118 12.17 -5.03 5.01
C ILE A 118 11.77 -6.01 3.90
N ASN A 119 12.02 -7.30 4.10
CA ASN A 119 11.69 -8.35 3.13
C ASN A 119 10.18 -8.49 2.93
N LEU A 120 9.38 -8.45 3.99
CA LEU A 120 7.93 -8.43 3.88
C LEU A 120 7.46 -7.24 3.03
N ILE A 121 7.93 -6.02 3.36
CA ILE A 121 7.51 -4.79 2.67
C ILE A 121 7.91 -4.84 1.19
N LYS A 122 9.12 -5.32 0.87
CA LYS A 122 9.57 -5.55 -0.51
C LYS A 122 8.60 -6.42 -1.29
N ILE A 123 8.20 -7.55 -0.71
CA ILE A 123 7.31 -8.51 -1.40
C ILE A 123 5.90 -7.93 -1.52
N CYS A 124 5.38 -7.24 -0.50
CA CYS A 124 4.11 -6.50 -0.58
C CYS A 124 4.10 -5.46 -1.72
N LEU A 125 5.22 -4.76 -1.94
CA LEU A 125 5.38 -3.72 -2.97
C LEU A 125 5.74 -4.28 -4.37
N SER A 126 5.72 -5.60 -4.56
CA SER A 126 5.98 -6.22 -5.87
C SER A 126 5.09 -5.65 -6.96
N LYS A 127 5.67 -5.33 -8.11
CA LYS A 127 4.94 -4.77 -9.26
C LYS A 127 3.93 -5.76 -9.82
N ASN A 128 4.32 -7.02 -9.90
CA ASN A 128 3.43 -8.12 -10.24
C ASN A 128 2.59 -8.50 -9.01
N SER A 129 1.26 -8.39 -9.14
CA SER A 129 0.32 -8.69 -8.05
C SER A 129 0.34 -10.16 -7.62
N CYS A 130 0.65 -11.08 -8.53
CA CYS A 130 0.78 -12.52 -8.24
C CYS A 130 2.04 -12.86 -7.42
N SER A 131 2.99 -11.94 -7.32
CA SER A 131 4.19 -12.12 -6.49
C SER A 131 3.98 -11.66 -5.04
N ARG A 132 2.85 -11.03 -4.73
CA ARG A 132 2.49 -10.57 -3.38
C ARG A 132 1.86 -11.72 -2.58
N PRO A 133 1.91 -11.69 -1.23
CA PRO A 133 1.21 -12.67 -0.39
C PRO A 133 -0.27 -12.78 -0.74
N GLU A 134 -0.77 -14.01 -0.81
CA GLU A 134 -2.18 -14.28 -1.12
C GLU A 134 -3.09 -14.31 0.11
N SER A 135 -2.50 -14.29 1.31
CA SER A 135 -3.25 -14.28 2.57
C SER A 135 -2.48 -13.61 3.71
N ALA A 136 -3.21 -13.16 4.73
CA ALA A 136 -2.60 -12.66 5.96
C ALA A 136 -1.79 -13.74 6.70
N ILE A 137 -2.17 -15.02 6.59
CA ILE A 137 -1.43 -16.14 7.16
C ILE A 137 -0.04 -16.24 6.53
N MET A 138 0.06 -16.04 5.21
CA MET A 138 1.35 -16.03 4.53
C MET A 138 2.22 -14.87 5.02
N MET A 139 1.66 -13.67 5.19
CA MET A 139 2.38 -12.52 5.74
C MET A 139 2.87 -12.79 7.17
N ASP A 140 2.05 -13.43 8.00
CA ASP A 140 2.41 -13.80 9.38
C ASP A 140 3.58 -14.79 9.41
N LYS A 141 3.54 -15.83 8.56
CA LYS A 141 4.63 -16.81 8.42
C LYS A 141 5.97 -16.16 8.05
N MET A 142 5.93 -15.10 7.23
CA MET A 142 7.15 -14.36 6.83
C MET A 142 7.77 -13.57 7.98
N ILE A 143 6.99 -13.18 8.99
CA ILE A 143 7.47 -12.44 10.16
C ILE A 143 7.86 -13.39 11.30
N ASN A 144 7.11 -14.47 11.47
CA ASN A 144 7.17 -15.31 12.67
C ASN A 144 7.80 -16.68 12.45
N CYS A 145 8.08 -17.09 11.19
CA CYS A 145 8.66 -18.40 10.86
C CYS A 145 7.93 -19.57 11.57
N LEU A 146 6.60 -19.56 11.56
CA LEU A 146 5.75 -20.66 12.05
C LEU A 146 5.51 -21.74 10.97
#